data_AF-A0A0W1DBH4-F1
#
_entry.id   AF-A0A0W1DBH4-F1
#
_cell.length_a   1.000
_cell.length_b   1.000
_cell.length_c   1.000
_cell.angle_alpha   90.00
_cell.angle_beta   90.00
_cell.angle_gamma   90.00
#
_symmetry.space_group_name_H-M   'P 1'
#
loop_
_entity.id
_entity.type
_entity.pdbx_description
1 polymer ?
#
loop_
_entity_poly.entity_id
_entity_poly.type
_entity_poly.pdbx_seq_one_letter_code
_entity_poly.pdbx_strand_id
1 'polypeptide(L)'
;MRKSMILASAAALVLLAGCEKAEAPAPAPTDTTTTEVPVETVPTETGDATDPATAPHRFASWAGKWTGVEGMYVTITTGEPGEYRLEMQSDLDTKGTYDGEDSEHGIKFTRGTEELSLRRGSGDETGLKYLAGKKECLIVKDGEGYCRD
;
A
#
# COMPACT_ATOMS: atom_id res chain seq x y z
N MET A 1 25.10 -8.19 -42.18
CA MET A 1 26.24 -7.26 -42.39
C MET A 1 26.35 -6.37 -41.17
N ARG A 2 27.56 -6.24 -40.63
CA ARG A 2 27.91 -5.46 -39.43
C ARG A 2 27.72 -3.96 -39.64
N LYS A 3 27.23 -3.28 -38.60
CA LYS A 3 27.90 -2.06 -38.12
C LYS A 3 27.58 -1.80 -36.64
N SER A 4 28.54 -2.17 -35.80
CA SER A 4 28.78 -1.59 -34.48
C SER A 4 29.38 -0.20 -34.65
N MET A 5 29.07 0.71 -33.73
CA MET A 5 29.89 1.85 -33.25
C MET A 5 29.15 2.43 -32.03
N ILE A 6 29.59 2.28 -30.77
CA ILE A 6 30.80 2.70 -30.04
C ILE A 6 30.55 3.96 -29.18
N LEU A 7 30.61 3.74 -27.85
CA LEU A 7 31.20 4.53 -26.74
C LEU A 7 30.82 6.00 -26.43
N ALA A 8 30.43 6.25 -25.16
CA ALA A 8 31.16 7.03 -24.12
C ALA A 8 30.22 7.30 -22.92
N SER A 9 30.36 6.66 -21.75
CA SER A 9 31.24 7.02 -20.62
C SER A 9 30.94 8.37 -19.94
N ALA A 10 30.45 8.34 -18.69
CA ALA A 10 31.02 9.09 -17.54
C ALA A 10 30.27 8.77 -16.24
N ALA A 11 31.02 8.29 -15.25
CA ALA A 11 30.60 8.03 -13.88
C ALA A 11 30.66 9.30 -13.02
N ALA A 12 29.84 9.38 -11.98
CA ALA A 12 30.15 10.14 -10.76
C ALA A 12 29.38 9.55 -9.56
N LEU A 13 30.10 8.75 -8.77
CA LEU A 13 29.78 8.36 -7.39
C LEU A 13 30.08 9.53 -6.46
N VAL A 14 29.15 9.88 -5.56
CA VAL A 14 29.48 10.57 -4.30
C VAL A 14 28.65 9.94 -3.18
N LEU A 15 29.31 9.06 -2.41
CA LEU A 15 28.96 8.72 -1.05
C LEU A 15 29.62 9.75 -0.13
N LEU A 16 28.97 10.14 0.97
CA LEU A 16 29.63 10.33 2.28
C LEU A 16 28.57 10.49 3.39
N ALA A 17 28.71 9.63 4.38
CA ALA A 17 27.94 9.54 5.61
C ALA A 17 28.34 10.64 6.61
N GLY A 18 27.41 11.02 7.48
CA GLY A 18 27.67 11.85 8.66
C GLY A 18 27.03 11.23 9.90
N CYS A 19 27.81 10.46 10.66
CA CYS A 19 27.59 10.18 12.08
C CYS A 19 28.51 11.11 12.88
N GLU A 20 27.99 11.82 13.87
CA GLU A 20 28.62 11.99 15.20
C GLU A 20 27.89 13.02 16.06
N LYS A 21 27.49 12.61 17.26
CA LYS A 21 28.02 13.19 18.51
C LYS A 21 27.63 12.30 19.69
N ALA A 22 28.66 11.71 20.29
CA ALA A 22 28.62 11.08 21.60
C ALA A 22 28.62 12.14 22.72
N GLU A 23 27.96 11.84 23.85
CA GLU A 23 28.58 11.87 25.19
C GLU A 23 27.62 11.35 26.28
N ALA A 24 28.10 10.35 27.03
CA ALA A 24 27.75 10.12 28.43
C ALA A 24 28.96 10.59 29.26
N PRO A 25 28.79 11.01 30.54
CA PRO A 25 28.78 10.00 31.61
C PRO A 25 27.92 10.34 32.86
N ALA A 26 27.55 9.27 33.58
CA ALA A 26 27.08 9.23 34.98
C ALA A 26 28.27 9.48 35.97
N PRO A 27 28.17 9.45 37.34
CA PRO A 27 27.15 8.78 38.17
C PRO A 27 26.78 9.37 39.58
N ALA A 28 25.69 8.80 40.14
CA ALA A 28 25.44 8.39 41.55
C ALA A 28 25.33 9.44 42.69
N PRO A 29 24.89 9.06 43.92
CA PRO A 29 23.89 8.06 44.37
C PRO A 29 22.82 8.72 45.30
N THR A 30 21.78 8.00 45.76
CA THR A 30 21.31 7.99 47.17
C THR A 30 20.13 7.00 47.32
N ASP A 31 20.44 5.94 48.05
CA ASP A 31 19.65 5.12 48.99
C ASP A 31 18.11 5.17 49.05
N THR A 32 17.58 3.94 48.99
CA THR A 32 16.62 3.34 49.92
C THR A 32 15.22 3.93 50.03
N THR A 33 14.25 3.22 49.45
CA THR A 33 13.07 2.76 50.19
C THR A 33 12.52 1.50 49.53
N THR A 34 12.66 0.38 50.23
CA THR A 34 11.88 -0.84 50.02
C THR A 34 10.40 -0.48 50.12
N THR A 35 9.66 -0.69 49.04
CA THR A 35 8.20 -0.82 49.07
C THR A 35 7.91 -2.13 48.34
N GLU A 36 7.40 -3.09 49.11
CA GLU A 36 6.93 -4.37 48.60
C GLU A 36 5.74 -4.12 47.68
N VAL A 37 5.95 -4.33 46.37
CA VAL A 37 4.88 -4.31 45.37
C VAL A 37 4.51 -5.77 45.10
N PRO A 38 3.22 -6.13 45.18
CA PRO A 38 2.77 -7.48 44.89
C PRO A 38 3.15 -7.86 43.45
N VAL A 39 3.57 -9.12 43.27
CA VAL A 39 3.78 -9.76 41.97
C VAL A 39 2.43 -9.79 41.25
N GLU A 40 2.15 -8.74 40.48
CA GLU A 40 1.20 -8.83 39.39
C GLU A 40 1.94 -9.41 38.19
N THR A 41 1.44 -10.57 37.79
CA THR A 41 1.80 -11.30 36.59
C THR A 41 1.87 -10.36 35.39
N VAL A 42 3.08 -10.17 34.87
CA VAL A 42 3.31 -9.64 33.53
C VAL A 42 2.48 -10.50 32.56
N PRO A 43 1.52 -9.93 31.80
CA PRO A 43 1.03 -10.65 30.64
C PRO A 43 2.25 -10.84 29.75
N THR A 44 2.57 -12.10 29.49
CA THR A 44 3.46 -12.49 28.40
C THR A 44 3.07 -11.67 27.18
N GLU A 45 4.03 -10.91 26.66
CA GLU A 45 4.05 -10.39 25.31
C GLU A 45 3.87 -11.58 24.34
N THR A 46 2.64 -12.01 24.15
CA THR A 46 2.25 -12.72 22.94
C THR A 46 2.27 -11.64 21.88
N GLY A 47 3.42 -11.50 21.23
CA GLY A 47 3.47 -10.94 19.90
C GLY A 47 2.50 -11.76 19.06
N ASP A 48 1.28 -11.24 18.94
CA ASP A 48 0.36 -11.61 17.88
C ASP A 48 1.01 -11.10 16.60
N ALA A 49 1.93 -11.89 16.07
CA ALA A 49 2.14 -11.90 14.65
C ALA A 49 0.83 -12.41 14.08
N THR A 50 -0.15 -11.50 13.92
CA THR A 50 -1.35 -11.75 13.15
C THR A 50 -0.85 -12.28 11.82
N ASP A 51 -1.09 -13.56 11.55
CA ASP A 51 -0.85 -14.15 10.25
C ASP A 51 -1.46 -13.19 9.23
N PRO A 52 -0.77 -12.77 8.15
CA PRO A 52 -1.40 -11.97 7.10
C PRO A 52 -2.71 -12.58 6.58
N ALA A 53 -2.95 -13.88 6.77
CA ALA A 53 -4.22 -14.56 6.50
C ALA A 53 -5.32 -14.34 7.55
N THR A 54 -4.99 -13.77 8.72
CA THR A 54 -5.93 -13.42 9.82
C THR A 54 -6.09 -11.89 9.96
N ALA A 55 -5.42 -11.11 9.11
CA ALA A 55 -5.42 -9.67 9.21
C ALA A 55 -6.78 -9.05 8.84
N PRO A 56 -7.21 -7.98 9.54
CA PRO A 56 -8.29 -7.14 9.06
C PRO A 56 -7.85 -6.50 7.74
N HIS A 57 -8.38 -7.00 6.62
CA HIS A 57 -8.29 -6.44 5.25
C HIS A 57 -7.06 -5.54 4.99
N ARG A 58 -6.02 -6.04 4.32
CA ARG A 58 -4.77 -5.29 4.07
C ARG A 58 -5.02 -3.92 3.43
N PHE A 59 -6.08 -3.81 2.61
CA PHE A 59 -6.50 -2.61 1.92
C PHE A 59 -7.82 -2.04 2.46
N ALA A 60 -8.14 -2.26 3.75
CA ALA A 60 -9.34 -1.72 4.40
C ALA A 60 -9.55 -0.22 4.17
N SER A 61 -8.45 0.55 4.17
CA SER A 61 -8.47 2.01 3.93
C SER A 61 -8.96 2.41 2.54
N TRP A 62 -9.02 1.47 1.58
CA TRP A 62 -9.53 1.72 0.24
C TRP A 62 -11.04 1.60 0.16
N ALA A 63 -11.72 1.12 1.21
CA ALA A 63 -13.18 1.01 1.25
C ALA A 63 -13.88 2.33 0.87
N GLY A 64 -15.04 2.21 0.22
CA GLY A 64 -15.84 3.31 -0.33
C GLY A 64 -15.63 3.52 -1.83
N LYS A 65 -16.17 4.63 -2.36
CA LYS A 65 -16.15 4.94 -3.79
C LYS A 65 -14.88 5.68 -4.24
N TRP A 66 -14.36 5.31 -5.40
CA TRP A 66 -13.29 5.99 -6.13
C TRP A 66 -13.84 6.37 -7.51
N THR A 67 -13.47 7.53 -8.03
CA THR A 67 -14.07 8.09 -9.25
C THR A 67 -13.07 8.11 -10.40
N GLY A 68 -13.49 7.55 -11.53
CA GLY A 68 -12.78 7.58 -12.81
C GLY A 68 -13.36 8.64 -13.76
N VAL A 69 -12.95 8.55 -15.02
CA VAL A 69 -13.44 9.44 -16.07
C VAL A 69 -14.86 9.08 -16.50
N GLU A 70 -15.62 10.04 -17.02
CA GLU A 70 -16.90 9.78 -17.69
C GLU A 70 -17.93 8.98 -16.87
N GLY A 71 -17.90 9.11 -15.54
CA GLY A 71 -18.81 8.39 -14.64
C GLY A 71 -18.35 6.99 -14.23
N MET A 72 -17.18 6.55 -14.69
CA MET A 72 -16.53 5.33 -14.21
C MET A 72 -16.27 5.40 -12.70
N TYR A 73 -16.35 4.26 -12.02
CA TYR A 73 -16.08 4.17 -10.59
C TYR A 73 -15.72 2.76 -10.16
N VAL A 74 -15.12 2.67 -8.98
CA VAL A 74 -15.12 1.45 -8.16
C VAL A 74 -15.59 1.81 -6.75
N THR A 75 -16.56 1.07 -6.23
CA THR A 75 -16.93 1.08 -4.82
C THR A 75 -16.43 -0.21 -4.18
N ILE A 76 -15.55 -0.05 -3.20
CA ILE A 76 -14.90 -1.16 -2.50
C ILE A 76 -15.62 -1.37 -1.17
N THR A 77 -16.06 -2.59 -0.91
CA THR A 77 -16.65 -2.99 0.38
C THR A 77 -15.83 -4.15 0.95
N THR A 78 -15.47 -4.09 2.22
CA THR A 78 -14.79 -5.19 2.93
C THR A 78 -15.76 -6.32 3.26
N GLY A 79 -15.36 -7.57 3.06
CA GLY A 79 -16.10 -8.79 3.42
C GLY A 79 -15.47 -9.54 4.59
N GLU A 80 -15.39 -10.88 4.47
CA GLU A 80 -14.58 -11.75 5.35
C GLU A 80 -13.10 -11.36 5.29
N PRO A 81 -12.26 -11.64 6.30
CA PRO A 81 -10.85 -11.23 6.30
C PRO A 81 -10.12 -11.49 4.97
N GLY A 82 -9.66 -10.41 4.34
CA GLY A 82 -8.96 -10.45 3.06
C GLY A 82 -9.85 -10.50 1.82
N GLU A 83 -11.18 -10.54 1.96
CA GLU A 83 -12.13 -10.53 0.87
C GLU A 83 -12.78 -9.16 0.65
N TYR A 84 -13.07 -8.82 -0.60
CA TYR A 84 -13.68 -7.55 -0.97
C TYR A 84 -14.81 -7.78 -1.96
N ARG A 85 -15.80 -6.88 -1.91
CA ARG A 85 -16.74 -6.71 -3.01
C ARG A 85 -16.43 -5.42 -3.76
N LEU A 86 -16.27 -5.54 -5.07
CA LEU A 86 -15.93 -4.45 -5.96
C LEU A 86 -17.09 -4.18 -6.91
N GLU A 87 -17.89 -3.15 -6.64
CA GLU A 87 -18.88 -2.67 -7.61
C GLU A 87 -18.20 -1.68 -8.55
N MET A 88 -18.16 -1.98 -9.85
CA MET A 88 -17.42 -1.15 -10.81
C MET A 88 -18.27 -0.77 -12.02
N GLN A 89 -18.01 0.43 -12.52
CA GLN A 89 -18.23 0.80 -13.91
C GLN A 89 -16.86 1.08 -14.53
N SER A 90 -16.40 0.15 -15.37
CA SER A 90 -15.02 0.09 -15.86
C SER A 90 -14.82 0.75 -17.21
N ASP A 91 -15.91 0.99 -17.93
CA ASP A 91 -16.01 1.80 -19.13
C ASP A 91 -17.49 2.21 -19.31
N LEU A 92 -17.85 2.73 -20.48
CA LEU A 92 -19.22 3.20 -20.75
C LEU A 92 -20.26 2.07 -20.88
N ASP A 93 -19.81 0.84 -21.14
CA ASP A 93 -20.65 -0.31 -21.45
C ASP A 93 -20.55 -1.44 -20.40
N THR A 94 -19.49 -1.43 -19.59
CA THR A 94 -19.15 -2.48 -18.63
C THR A 94 -19.40 -2.01 -17.21
N LYS A 95 -20.50 -2.49 -16.63
CA LYS A 95 -20.82 -2.36 -15.20
C LYS A 95 -21.00 -3.74 -14.58
N GLY A 96 -20.42 -3.95 -13.41
CA GLY A 96 -20.44 -5.25 -12.76
C GLY A 96 -20.12 -5.19 -11.28
N THR A 97 -20.16 -6.36 -10.67
CA THR A 97 -19.74 -6.59 -9.29
C THR A 97 -18.84 -7.79 -9.27
N TYR A 98 -17.67 -7.65 -8.65
CA TYR A 98 -16.61 -8.65 -8.65
C TYR A 98 -16.20 -8.98 -7.23
N ASP A 99 -15.89 -10.25 -6.98
CA ASP A 99 -15.25 -10.68 -5.75
C ASP A 99 -13.75 -10.41 -5.89
N GLY A 100 -13.20 -9.75 -4.88
CA GLY A 100 -11.80 -9.42 -4.78
C GLY A 100 -11.18 -10.05 -3.54
N GLU A 101 -9.87 -10.20 -3.55
CA GLU A 101 -9.12 -10.78 -2.44
C GLU A 101 -7.76 -10.07 -2.29
N ASP A 102 -7.23 -10.07 -1.08
CA ASP A 102 -5.92 -9.50 -0.77
C ASP A 102 -4.83 -10.15 -1.63
N SER A 103 -3.87 -9.33 -2.06
CA SER A 103 -2.66 -9.77 -2.74
C SER A 103 -1.45 -8.92 -2.31
N GLU A 104 -0.27 -9.29 -2.80
CA GLU A 104 0.99 -8.60 -2.47
C GLU A 104 1.02 -7.12 -2.87
N HIS A 105 0.26 -6.71 -3.89
CA HIS A 105 0.32 -5.34 -4.41
C HIS A 105 -1.04 -4.63 -4.56
N GLY A 106 -2.12 -5.28 -4.18
CA GLY A 106 -3.46 -4.71 -4.30
C GLY A 106 -4.57 -5.73 -4.05
N ILE A 107 -5.77 -5.42 -4.51
CA ILE A 107 -6.91 -6.35 -4.47
C ILE A 107 -6.95 -7.08 -5.82
N LYS A 108 -6.69 -8.39 -5.84
CA LYS A 108 -6.84 -9.19 -7.06
C LYS A 108 -8.31 -9.57 -7.25
N PHE A 109 -8.77 -9.63 -8.49
CA PHE A 109 -10.15 -9.97 -8.83
C PHE A 109 -10.22 -10.51 -10.27
N THR A 110 -11.30 -11.21 -10.60
CA THR A 110 -11.51 -11.76 -11.95
C THR A 110 -12.66 -11.04 -12.65
N ARG A 111 -12.42 -10.56 -13.87
CA ARG A 111 -13.45 -9.99 -14.75
C ARG A 111 -13.52 -10.80 -16.05
N GLY A 112 -14.58 -11.60 -16.19
CA GLY A 112 -14.66 -12.57 -17.28
C GLY A 112 -13.61 -13.67 -17.11
N THR A 113 -12.69 -13.79 -18.05
CA THR A 113 -11.56 -14.73 -17.99
C THR A 113 -10.23 -14.06 -17.63
N GLU A 114 -10.24 -12.75 -17.37
CA GLU A 114 -9.05 -11.97 -17.05
C GLU A 114 -8.88 -11.86 -15.53
N GLU A 115 -7.71 -12.26 -15.02
CA GLU A 115 -7.28 -11.97 -13.66
C GLU A 115 -6.64 -10.57 -13.63
N LEU A 116 -7.15 -9.71 -12.76
CA LEU A 116 -6.79 -8.30 -12.66
C LEU A 116 -6.38 -7.96 -11.23
N SER A 117 -5.72 -6.83 -11.06
CA SER A 117 -5.41 -6.29 -9.74
C SER A 117 -5.71 -4.80 -9.68
N LEU A 118 -6.46 -4.39 -8.66
CA LEU A 118 -6.61 -2.99 -8.30
C LEU A 118 -5.42 -2.61 -7.42
N ARG A 119 -4.49 -1.82 -7.94
CA ARG A 119 -3.27 -1.40 -7.25
C ARG A 119 -3.26 0.10 -6.98
N ARG A 120 -2.46 0.54 -6.00
CA ARG A 120 -2.24 1.97 -5.76
C ARG A 120 -1.40 2.59 -6.89
N GLY A 121 -1.62 3.86 -7.15
CA GLY A 121 -0.84 4.68 -8.08
C GLY A 121 -1.26 6.14 -8.00
N SER A 122 -0.85 6.91 -9.00
CA SER A 122 -1.21 8.31 -9.19
C SER A 122 -2.04 8.52 -10.45
N GLY A 123 -2.70 9.68 -10.53
CA GLY A 123 -3.50 10.06 -11.68
C GLY A 123 -2.68 10.19 -12.96
N ASP A 124 -1.41 10.54 -12.85
CA ASP A 124 -0.48 10.60 -13.99
C ASP A 124 -0.18 9.19 -14.54
N GLU A 125 -0.08 8.18 -13.67
CA GLU A 125 0.13 6.78 -14.05
C GLU A 125 -1.11 6.14 -14.69
N THR A 126 -2.31 6.69 -14.50
CA THR A 126 -3.53 6.17 -15.14
C THR A 126 -3.53 6.36 -16.66
N GLY A 127 -2.76 7.35 -17.15
CA GLY A 127 -2.83 7.83 -18.53
C GLY A 127 -4.09 8.65 -18.86
N LEU A 128 -4.94 8.92 -17.87
CA LEU A 128 -6.23 9.62 -18.04
C LEU A 128 -6.10 11.10 -17.68
N LYS A 129 -6.28 11.98 -18.67
CA LYS A 129 -6.10 13.44 -18.51
C LYS A 129 -6.92 14.06 -17.38
N TYR A 130 -8.13 13.56 -17.16
CA TYR A 130 -9.02 14.05 -16.09
C TYR A 130 -8.50 13.71 -14.69
N LEU A 131 -7.69 12.66 -14.56
CA LEU A 131 -7.10 12.23 -13.30
C LEU A 131 -5.70 12.80 -13.07
N ALA A 132 -5.06 13.36 -14.10
CA ALA A 132 -3.69 13.88 -14.04
C ALA A 132 -3.47 14.80 -12.83
N GLY A 133 -2.31 14.66 -12.19
CA GLY A 133 -1.93 15.38 -10.98
C GLY A 133 -2.50 14.84 -9.66
N LYS A 134 -3.55 14.02 -9.67
CA LYS A 134 -4.08 13.38 -8.45
C LYS A 134 -3.09 12.35 -7.89
N LYS A 135 -3.02 12.22 -6.56
CA LYS A 135 -2.03 11.37 -5.87
C LYS A 135 -2.64 10.15 -5.19
N GLU A 136 -3.91 10.23 -4.82
CA GLU A 136 -4.67 9.13 -4.25
C GLU A 136 -5.47 8.47 -5.38
N CYS A 137 -4.86 7.48 -6.05
CA CYS A 137 -5.51 6.74 -7.12
C CYS A 137 -5.32 5.23 -7.00
N LEU A 138 -6.29 4.51 -7.55
CA LEU A 138 -6.26 3.07 -7.78
C LEU A 138 -6.31 2.80 -9.29
N ILE A 139 -5.53 1.84 -9.75
CA ILE A 139 -5.34 1.52 -11.17
C ILE A 139 -5.58 0.04 -11.36
N VAL A 140 -6.37 -0.32 -12.37
CA VAL A 140 -6.54 -1.71 -12.80
C VAL A 140 -5.59 -2.02 -13.95
N LYS A 141 -5.57 -1.14 -14.95
CA LYS A 141 -4.70 -1.20 -16.13
C LYS A 141 -4.55 0.20 -16.72
N ASP A 142 -3.66 0.34 -17.70
CA ASP A 142 -3.53 1.60 -18.44
C ASP A 142 -4.87 1.99 -19.06
N GLY A 143 -5.30 3.23 -18.83
CA GLY A 143 -6.62 3.72 -19.26
C GLY A 143 -7.79 3.31 -18.36
N GLU A 144 -7.57 2.58 -17.28
CA GLU A 144 -8.59 2.25 -16.28
C GLU A 144 -8.07 2.55 -14.86
N GLY A 145 -8.46 3.72 -14.34
CA GLY A 145 -8.11 4.15 -12.99
C GLY A 145 -9.18 5.03 -12.36
N TYR A 146 -9.10 5.12 -11.03
CA TYR A 146 -10.08 5.78 -10.19
C TYR A 146 -9.34 6.52 -9.07
N CYS A 147 -9.65 7.79 -8.86
CA CYS A 147 -8.99 8.60 -7.85
C CYS A 147 -9.96 9.09 -6.77
N ARG A 148 -9.37 9.47 -5.64
CA ARG A 148 -9.94 10.33 -4.62
C ARG A 148 -9.15 11.64 -4.58
N ASP A 149 -9.75 12.65 -3.97
CA ASP A 149 -9.12 13.95 -3.78
C ASP A 149 -8.02 13.88 -2.71
#